data_AF-A0AAW2IT97-F1
#
_entry.id   AF-A0AAW2IT97-F1
#
_cell.length_a   1.000
_cell.length_b   1.000
_cell.length_c   1.000
_cell.angle_alpha   90.00
_cell.angle_beta   90.00
_cell.angle_gamma   90.00
#
_symmetry.space_group_name_H-M   'P 1'
#
loop_
_entity.id
_entity.type
_entity.pdbx_description
1 polymer ?
#
loop_
_entity_poly.entity_id
_entity_poly.type
_entity_poly.pdbx_seq_one_letter_code
_entity_poly.pdbx_strand_id
1 'polypeptide(L)'
;MLLRMKRFNKAATDSSGGQPTTAGDHRNDAVARGLECKCGLNLMKVMGVFLVTVMGFSGLFSVSVVLRDPPLDVLWTVVEARNLDHRVRQAILPEDELAQPVQVPKDKILGDILPTGFDEKSCLSRYQSLLYRRGVPRKASPHLISKLRSYEALHKKCGPYTALYNKTMEDLKSGRYSSTSDCKYLVWISFSGLGNRILTLASAFLYALLTDRVLLVDPGIDIPDLFCEPFPDVSWLLPLDFPLTNQFIGFNRKSPESYGNLLKSNSLGNLTGSVPQPYVYLHLVHDYDDHDKLFFCDQDQSYLQKIPWLIMKTDNYFIPSLFLIHSFEQSCIISSQIRKLFLGRYLFHPTNSVWGLISRYYEAYLSKADVKVGIQIRVFDTETGPFKHVLDQILSCTMKEGILPQINEQAIINPWEAEDCICPDDVFKRRLL
;
A
#
# COMPACT_ATOMS: atom_id res chain seq x y z
N MET A 1 -21.85 -41.37 9.72
CA MET A 1 -21.14 -42.52 10.33
C MET A 1 -20.20 -41.94 11.39
N LEU A 2 -20.68 -41.91 12.63
CA LEU A 2 -20.01 -41.42 13.83
C LEU A 2 -19.43 -42.62 14.60
N LEU A 3 -18.25 -42.45 15.23
CA LEU A 3 -17.77 -43.09 16.47
C LEU A 3 -16.29 -42.70 16.61
N ARG A 4 -15.85 -41.74 17.44
CA ARG A 4 -15.99 -41.52 18.89
C ARG A 4 -15.31 -42.60 19.75
N MET A 5 -14.22 -42.14 20.40
CA MET A 5 -13.72 -42.46 21.75
C MET A 5 -13.04 -43.82 22.02
N LYS A 6 -11.79 -43.77 22.52
CA LYS A 6 -11.52 -43.80 23.98
C LYS A 6 -10.04 -43.56 24.31
N ARG A 7 -9.82 -42.66 25.28
CA ARG A 7 -8.61 -42.55 26.12
C ARG A 7 -8.66 -43.65 27.20
N PHE A 8 -7.51 -44.18 27.57
CA PHE A 8 -7.24 -44.65 28.93
C PHE A 8 -5.84 -44.21 29.41
N ASN A 9 -5.85 -43.54 30.56
CA ASN A 9 -4.79 -43.24 31.54
C ASN A 9 -4.18 -44.55 32.10
N LYS A 10 -3.07 -44.67 32.86
CA LYS A 10 -1.99 -43.85 33.48
C LYS A 10 -1.15 -44.84 34.35
N ALA A 11 0.07 -44.43 34.73
CA ALA A 11 0.95 -44.89 35.86
C ALA A 11 2.29 -45.52 35.38
N ALA A 12 3.47 -44.91 35.61
CA ALA A 12 4.28 -44.79 36.86
C ALA A 12 4.90 -46.16 37.25
N THR A 13 6.17 -46.37 37.62
CA THR A 13 7.35 -45.55 38.01
C THR A 13 8.56 -46.52 38.13
N ASP A 14 9.78 -45.98 37.99
CA ASP A 14 11.09 -46.38 38.57
C ASP A 14 11.65 -47.83 38.49
N SER A 15 12.89 -47.97 38.02
CA SER A 15 14.11 -48.11 38.86
C SER A 15 15.34 -48.74 38.16
N SER A 16 16.50 -48.12 38.41
CA SER A 16 17.87 -48.67 38.56
C SER A 16 18.52 -49.61 37.52
N GLY A 17 19.59 -49.09 36.88
CA GLY A 17 21.00 -49.49 37.10
C GLY A 17 21.49 -50.91 36.73
N GLY A 18 22.52 -50.99 35.87
CA GLY A 18 23.45 -52.13 35.82
C GLY A 18 23.96 -52.50 34.42
N GLN A 19 25.23 -52.20 34.15
CA GLN A 19 26.10 -52.82 33.12
C GLN A 19 26.95 -53.92 33.82
N PRO A 20 27.95 -54.60 33.19
CA PRO A 20 28.23 -55.04 31.80
C PRO A 20 28.63 -56.55 31.74
N THR A 21 29.00 -57.09 30.55
CA THR A 21 30.09 -58.08 30.22
C THR A 21 29.74 -58.83 28.92
N THR A 22 30.43 -58.66 27.78
CA THR A 22 31.74 -59.16 27.29
C THR A 22 31.90 -60.69 27.24
N ALA A 23 32.12 -61.27 26.04
CA ALA A 23 33.38 -61.94 25.62
C ALA A 23 33.21 -62.98 24.48
N GLY A 24 34.24 -63.07 23.64
CA GLY A 24 34.67 -64.27 22.89
C GLY A 24 34.41 -64.24 21.37
N ASP A 25 35.31 -64.64 20.47
CA ASP A 25 36.68 -65.15 20.57
C ASP A 25 37.29 -65.34 19.15
N HIS A 26 38.63 -65.45 19.09
CA HIS A 26 39.52 -66.13 18.11
C HIS A 26 39.83 -65.47 16.73
N ARG A 27 41.07 -65.00 16.47
CA ARG A 27 42.35 -65.72 16.12
C ARG A 27 42.29 -66.42 14.75
N ASN A 28 43.24 -66.36 13.81
CA ASN A 28 44.59 -65.82 13.68
C ASN A 28 44.98 -65.75 12.17
N ASP A 29 45.79 -64.74 11.82
CA ASP A 29 47.02 -64.69 10.99
C ASP A 29 47.48 -65.95 10.21
N ALA A 30 48.15 -65.90 9.04
CA ALA A 30 48.68 -64.89 8.11
C ALA A 30 49.01 -65.64 6.79
N VAL A 31 49.18 -65.04 5.61
CA VAL A 31 50.45 -64.44 5.12
C VAL A 31 50.16 -63.75 3.78
N ALA A 32 50.52 -62.47 3.64
CA ALA A 32 51.38 -61.95 2.56
C ALA A 32 51.48 -60.42 2.62
N ARG A 33 52.71 -59.94 2.47
CA ARG A 33 53.21 -58.58 2.71
C ARG A 33 52.49 -57.51 1.88
N GLY A 34 51.99 -56.49 2.57
CA GLY A 34 51.55 -55.23 1.99
C GLY A 34 52.71 -54.25 1.78
N LEU A 35 52.57 -53.43 0.73
CA LEU A 35 53.22 -52.15 0.60
C LEU A 35 52.28 -51.13 1.29
N GLU A 36 52.68 -50.60 2.45
CA GLU A 36 51.94 -49.53 3.13
C GLU A 36 51.95 -48.24 2.29
N CYS A 37 50.77 -47.66 2.06
CA CYS A 37 50.63 -46.22 1.97
C CYS A 37 49.36 -45.80 2.71
N LYS A 38 49.53 -45.43 3.99
CA LYS A 38 48.51 -44.83 4.85
C LYS A 38 48.15 -43.44 4.34
N CYS A 39 46.86 -43.16 4.13
CA CYS A 39 46.32 -41.82 4.29
C CYS A 39 44.97 -41.91 5.02
N GLY A 40 45.03 -41.94 6.36
CA GLY A 40 43.85 -41.90 7.21
C GLY A 40 43.34 -40.46 7.34
N LEU A 41 42.16 -40.17 6.77
CA LEU A 41 41.43 -38.96 7.10
C LEU A 41 40.75 -39.15 8.47
N ASN A 42 41.17 -38.33 9.42
CA ASN A 42 40.68 -38.33 10.80
C ASN A 42 39.21 -37.87 10.83
N LEU A 43 38.28 -38.75 11.22
CA LEU A 43 36.82 -38.53 11.16
C LEU A 43 36.35 -37.26 11.89
N MET A 44 37.03 -36.87 12.98
CA MET A 44 36.77 -35.61 13.68
C MET A 44 37.15 -34.36 12.87
N LYS A 45 38.19 -34.43 12.03
CA LYS A 45 38.54 -33.34 11.10
C LYS A 45 37.52 -33.22 9.97
N VAL A 46 36.99 -34.34 9.48
CA VAL A 46 35.93 -34.33 8.46
C VAL A 46 34.64 -33.72 9.01
N MET A 47 34.26 -34.06 10.24
CA MET A 47 33.11 -33.45 10.92
C MET A 47 33.33 -31.96 11.18
N GLY A 48 34.54 -31.56 11.57
CA GLY A 48 34.91 -30.15 11.74
C GLY A 48 34.82 -29.37 10.43
N VAL A 49 35.34 -29.93 9.33
CA VAL A 49 35.21 -29.34 7.99
C VAL A 49 33.75 -29.26 7.56
N PHE A 50 32.94 -30.29 7.84
CA PHE A 50 31.51 -30.28 7.52
C PHE A 50 30.75 -29.19 8.28
N LEU A 51 31.02 -29.00 9.57
CA LEU A 51 30.42 -27.95 10.39
C LEU A 51 30.81 -26.54 9.92
N VAL A 52 32.09 -26.34 9.61
CA VAL A 52 32.58 -25.06 9.04
C VAL A 52 31.94 -24.79 7.68
N THR A 53 31.74 -25.84 6.88
CA THR A 53 31.10 -25.72 5.57
C THR A 53 29.61 -25.37 5.70
N VAL A 54 28.87 -26.01 6.62
CA VAL A 54 27.45 -25.70 6.90
C VAL A 54 27.28 -24.29 7.49
N MET A 55 28.19 -23.85 8.37
CA MET A 55 28.20 -22.47 8.87
C MET A 55 28.52 -21.46 7.75
N GLY A 56 29.46 -21.78 6.86
CA GLY A 56 29.75 -20.99 5.67
C GLY A 56 28.56 -20.90 4.71
N PHE A 57 27.86 -22.01 4.47
CA PHE A 57 26.64 -22.03 3.66
C PHE A 57 25.48 -21.30 4.32
N SER A 58 25.33 -21.37 5.65
CA SER A 58 24.32 -20.60 6.40
C SER A 58 24.61 -19.09 6.35
N GLY A 59 25.89 -18.71 6.44
CA GLY A 59 26.34 -17.33 6.26
C GLY A 59 26.12 -16.83 4.82
N LEU A 60 26.48 -17.63 3.82
CA LEU A 60 26.25 -17.32 2.40
C LEU A 60 24.76 -17.26 2.06
N PHE A 61 23.94 -18.13 2.66
CA PHE A 61 22.48 -18.12 2.49
C PHE A 61 21.87 -16.87 3.15
N SER A 62 22.31 -16.52 4.36
CA SER A 62 21.86 -15.28 5.05
C SER A 62 22.29 -14.02 4.29
N VAL A 63 23.51 -13.99 3.76
CA VAL A 63 24.00 -12.91 2.89
C VAL A 63 23.24 -12.88 1.57
N SER A 64 22.88 -14.03 0.99
CA SER A 64 22.08 -14.10 -0.24
C SER A 64 20.62 -13.69 -0.04
N VAL A 65 20.07 -13.87 1.17
CA VAL A 65 18.73 -13.40 1.56
C VAL A 65 18.74 -11.90 1.86
N VAL A 66 19.79 -11.39 2.49
CA VAL A 66 19.96 -9.94 2.78
C VAL A 66 20.36 -9.13 1.53
N LEU A 67 21.10 -9.72 0.58
CA LEU A 67 21.45 -9.10 -0.69
C LEU A 67 20.39 -9.29 -1.79
N ARG A 68 19.34 -10.10 -1.56
CA ARG A 68 18.26 -10.30 -2.53
C ARG A 68 17.24 -9.16 -2.57
N ASP A 69 17.28 -8.24 -1.62
CA ASP A 69 16.41 -7.05 -1.62
C ASP A 69 17.22 -5.74 -1.56
N PRO A 70 17.77 -5.31 -2.70
CA PRO A 70 17.64 -3.93 -3.14
C PRO A 70 16.69 -3.87 -4.35
N PRO A 71 16.03 -2.72 -4.61
CA PRO A 71 15.04 -2.58 -5.67
C PRO A 71 15.75 -2.45 -7.03
N LEU A 72 16.45 -3.49 -7.48
CA LEU A 72 17.13 -3.49 -8.77
C LEU A 72 16.14 -3.60 -9.94
N ASP A 73 14.96 -4.20 -9.73
CA ASP A 73 13.91 -4.29 -10.77
C ASP A 73 13.28 -2.93 -11.08
N VAL A 74 13.19 -2.04 -10.07
CA VAL A 74 12.74 -0.66 -10.29
C VAL A 74 13.82 0.14 -11.01
N LEU A 75 15.10 -0.09 -10.67
CA LEU A 75 16.21 0.57 -11.35
C LEU A 75 16.33 0.11 -12.81
N TRP A 76 16.17 -1.19 -13.10
CA TRP A 76 16.24 -1.72 -14.46
C TRP A 76 15.08 -1.23 -15.32
N THR A 77 13.85 -1.24 -14.79
CA THR A 77 12.68 -0.69 -15.50
C THR A 77 12.78 0.82 -15.75
N VAL A 78 13.35 1.59 -14.81
CA VAL A 78 13.62 3.03 -14.98
C VAL A 78 14.77 3.29 -15.97
N VAL A 79 15.81 2.46 -15.95
CA VAL A 79 16.95 2.55 -16.90
C VAL A 79 16.51 2.14 -18.30
N GLU A 80 15.70 1.09 -18.46
CA GLU A 80 15.08 0.72 -19.74
C GLU A 80 14.14 1.81 -20.26
N ALA A 81 13.34 2.44 -19.39
CA ALA A 81 12.47 3.55 -19.77
C ALA A 81 13.28 4.78 -20.27
N ARG A 82 14.42 5.09 -19.63
CA ARG A 82 15.32 6.16 -20.09
C ARG A 82 16.02 5.84 -21.41
N ASN A 83 16.41 4.58 -21.61
CA ASN A 83 17.09 4.14 -22.84
C ASN A 83 16.13 4.08 -24.03
N LEU A 84 14.85 3.74 -23.78
CA LEU A 84 13.76 3.84 -24.75
C LEU A 84 13.46 5.30 -25.10
N ASP A 85 13.39 6.21 -24.11
CA ASP A 85 13.19 7.66 -24.35
C ASP A 85 14.32 8.24 -25.23
N HIS A 86 15.57 7.83 -24.99
CA HIS A 86 16.71 8.31 -25.78
C HIS A 86 16.69 7.80 -27.23
N ARG A 87 16.31 6.53 -27.46
CA ARG A 87 16.16 5.97 -28.81
C ARG A 87 14.98 6.56 -29.58
N VAL A 88 13.87 6.85 -28.88
CA VAL A 88 12.68 7.48 -29.49
C VAL A 88 12.97 8.94 -29.86
N ARG A 89 13.73 9.68 -29.04
CA ARG A 89 14.19 11.04 -29.38
C ARG A 89 15.12 11.12 -30.59
N GLN A 90 15.89 10.07 -30.87
CA GLN A 90 16.77 10.03 -32.06
C GLN A 90 16.04 9.60 -33.33
N ALA A 91 14.87 8.95 -33.22
CA ALA A 91 14.14 8.41 -34.36
C ALA A 91 13.05 9.34 -34.92
N ILE A 92 12.75 10.47 -34.28
CA ILE A 92 11.62 11.35 -34.66
C ILE A 92 12.07 12.81 -34.74
N LEU A 93 12.70 13.18 -35.85
CA LEU A 93 12.60 14.50 -36.50
C LEU A 93 12.65 14.22 -38.02
N PRO A 94 11.69 14.71 -38.81
CA PRO A 94 11.42 16.15 -38.93
C PRO A 94 9.99 16.59 -38.62
N GLU A 95 9.86 17.90 -38.39
CA GLU A 95 8.65 18.68 -38.21
C GLU A 95 7.58 18.42 -39.28
N ASP A 96 6.33 18.29 -38.85
CA ASP A 96 5.23 19.23 -39.12
C ASP A 96 3.89 18.46 -39.11
N GLU A 97 3.12 18.65 -38.04
CA GLU A 97 1.65 18.69 -38.01
C GLU A 97 1.25 18.68 -36.53
N LEU A 98 1.13 19.91 -36.00
CA LEU A 98 0.63 20.20 -34.67
C LEU A 98 -0.79 19.64 -34.54
N ALA A 99 -0.94 18.44 -33.99
CA ALA A 99 -2.22 17.95 -33.49
C ALA A 99 -2.75 18.98 -32.48
N GLN A 100 -3.80 19.70 -32.87
CA GLN A 100 -4.36 20.77 -32.08
C GLN A 100 -4.73 20.24 -30.69
N PRO A 101 -4.38 20.96 -29.60
CA PRO A 101 -4.79 20.55 -28.28
C PRO A 101 -6.32 20.64 -28.22
N VAL A 102 -6.98 19.51 -27.97
CA VAL A 102 -8.40 19.47 -27.66
C VAL A 102 -8.64 20.40 -26.47
N GLN A 103 -9.24 21.56 -26.73
CA GLN A 103 -9.51 22.53 -25.66
C GLN A 103 -10.49 21.91 -24.68
N VAL A 104 -10.07 21.79 -23.42
CA VAL A 104 -10.91 21.33 -22.32
C VAL A 104 -11.95 22.41 -22.03
N PRO A 105 -13.27 22.14 -22.19
CA PRO A 105 -14.29 23.10 -21.80
C PRO A 105 -14.20 23.34 -20.29
N LYS A 106 -13.94 24.59 -19.88
CA LYS A 106 -13.82 25.03 -18.49
C LYS A 106 -15.05 24.70 -17.63
N ASP A 107 -16.20 24.48 -18.27
CA ASP A 107 -17.50 24.32 -17.61
C ASP A 107 -17.84 22.86 -17.24
N LYS A 108 -16.94 21.91 -17.49
CA LYS A 108 -17.14 20.47 -17.17
C LYS A 108 -16.08 19.88 -16.24
N ILE A 109 -15.39 20.72 -15.48
CA ILE A 109 -14.47 20.29 -14.43
C ILE A 109 -15.29 19.63 -13.32
N LEU A 110 -15.06 18.34 -13.08
CA LEU A 110 -15.43 17.54 -11.90
C LEU A 110 -16.21 18.35 -10.82
N GLY A 111 -17.51 18.56 -11.04
CA GLY A 111 -18.31 19.65 -10.45
C GLY A 111 -17.83 20.14 -9.09
N ASP A 112 -17.27 21.36 -9.03
CA ASP A 112 -16.88 22.12 -7.83
C ASP A 112 -15.91 21.44 -6.81
N ILE A 113 -15.45 20.21 -7.06
CA ILE A 113 -14.60 19.46 -6.12
C ILE A 113 -13.14 19.90 -6.20
N LEU A 114 -12.62 20.17 -7.40
CA LEU A 114 -11.22 20.54 -7.57
C LEU A 114 -11.02 22.03 -7.30
N PRO A 115 -9.97 22.42 -6.56
CA PRO A 115 -9.64 23.83 -6.35
C PRO A 115 -9.29 24.53 -7.66
N THR A 116 -9.68 25.80 -7.76
CA THR A 116 -9.10 26.74 -8.73
C THR A 116 -7.76 27.24 -8.21
N GLY A 117 -6.81 27.51 -9.11
CA GLY A 117 -5.52 28.13 -8.76
C GLY A 117 -4.27 27.27 -8.97
N PHE A 118 -4.41 26.03 -9.47
CA PHE A 118 -3.23 25.26 -9.90
C PHE A 118 -2.74 25.72 -11.27
N ASP A 119 -1.42 25.72 -11.45
CA ASP A 119 -0.81 25.78 -12.78
C ASP A 119 -1.12 24.50 -13.55
N GLU A 120 -1.86 24.62 -14.66
CA GLU A 120 -2.31 23.48 -15.45
C GLU A 120 -1.13 22.68 -16.04
N LYS A 121 0.00 23.33 -16.32
CA LYS A 121 1.18 22.70 -16.91
C LYS A 121 1.97 21.86 -15.91
N SER A 122 2.00 22.27 -14.64
CA SER A 122 2.68 21.55 -13.56
C SER A 122 2.10 20.15 -13.32
N CYS A 123 0.79 19.97 -13.53
CA CYS A 123 0.11 18.69 -13.31
C CYS A 123 -1.05 18.51 -14.29
N LEU A 124 -0.74 17.99 -15.48
CA LEU A 124 -1.69 17.82 -16.59
C LEU A 124 -2.87 16.91 -16.22
N SER A 125 -2.60 15.84 -15.48
CA SER A 125 -3.60 14.83 -15.11
C SER A 125 -4.78 15.41 -14.31
N ARG A 126 -4.56 16.52 -13.58
CA ARG A 126 -5.58 17.17 -12.76
C ARG A 126 -6.82 17.57 -13.56
N TYR A 127 -6.60 18.15 -14.75
CA TYR A 127 -7.67 18.63 -15.61
C TYR A 127 -7.92 17.71 -16.80
N GLN A 128 -6.87 17.09 -17.36
CA GLN A 128 -7.00 16.23 -18.53
C GLN A 128 -7.60 14.86 -18.23
N SER A 129 -7.52 14.36 -16.98
CA SER A 129 -8.04 13.02 -16.66
C SER A 129 -9.53 12.83 -16.93
N LEU A 130 -10.30 13.93 -17.02
CA LEU A 130 -11.71 13.92 -17.39
C LEU A 130 -11.93 13.51 -18.85
N LEU A 131 -10.97 13.76 -19.75
CA LEU A 131 -11.07 13.38 -21.16
C LEU A 131 -10.98 11.85 -21.35
N TYR A 132 -10.27 11.17 -20.46
CA TYR A 132 -9.99 9.72 -20.55
C TYR A 132 -10.99 8.88 -19.76
N ARG A 133 -11.87 9.50 -18.97
CA ARG A 133 -12.83 8.79 -18.10
C ARG A 133 -14.25 8.87 -18.66
N ARG A 134 -14.89 7.71 -18.83
CA ARG A 134 -16.32 7.65 -19.17
C ARG A 134 -17.19 7.92 -17.95
N GLY A 135 -18.31 8.62 -18.19
CA GLY A 135 -19.40 8.83 -17.23
C GLY A 135 -19.52 10.26 -16.73
N VAL A 136 -20.75 10.68 -16.44
CA VAL A 136 -21.03 11.97 -15.80
C VAL A 136 -20.41 11.95 -14.39
N PRO A 137 -19.53 12.89 -14.04
CA PRO A 137 -19.07 13.04 -12.67
C PRO A 137 -20.31 13.25 -11.77
N ARG A 138 -20.58 12.30 -10.87
CA ARG A 138 -21.61 12.52 -9.85
C ARG A 138 -21.23 13.78 -9.07
N LYS A 139 -22.17 14.70 -8.88
CA LYS A 139 -21.93 15.95 -8.16
C LYS A 139 -21.64 15.65 -6.69
N ALA A 140 -20.57 16.22 -6.13
CA ALA A 140 -20.34 16.16 -4.69
C ALA A 140 -21.41 16.95 -3.95
N SER A 141 -21.66 16.59 -2.68
CA SER A 141 -22.57 17.37 -1.85
C SER A 141 -21.95 18.76 -1.58
N PRO A 142 -22.76 19.83 -1.51
CA PRO A 142 -22.27 21.17 -1.15
C PRO A 142 -21.54 21.19 0.19
N HIS A 143 -21.97 20.36 1.15
CA HIS A 143 -21.31 20.24 2.45
C HIS A 143 -19.88 19.67 2.33
N LEU A 144 -19.67 18.65 1.48
CA LEU A 144 -18.33 18.11 1.24
C LEU A 144 -17.44 19.17 0.59
N ILE A 145 -17.94 19.86 -0.43
CA ILE A 145 -17.20 20.94 -1.10
C ILE A 145 -16.80 22.01 -0.09
N SER A 146 -17.76 22.50 0.72
CA SER A 146 -17.48 23.48 1.77
C SER A 146 -16.43 22.99 2.76
N LYS A 147 -16.48 21.71 3.17
CA LYS A 147 -15.46 21.16 4.08
C LYS A 147 -14.07 21.10 3.42
N LEU A 148 -13.98 20.73 2.14
CA LEU A 148 -12.71 20.73 1.41
C LEU A 148 -12.12 22.14 1.31
N ARG A 149 -12.94 23.16 1.00
CA ARG A 149 -12.51 24.57 0.97
C ARG A 149 -12.04 25.04 2.35
N SER A 150 -12.77 24.68 3.42
CA SER A 150 -12.36 25.00 4.79
C SER A 150 -11.05 24.30 5.17
N TYR A 151 -10.85 23.06 4.71
CA TYR A 151 -9.59 22.33 4.93
C TYR A 151 -8.42 22.99 4.19
N GLU A 152 -8.60 23.43 2.94
CA GLU A 152 -7.55 24.15 2.21
C GLU A 152 -7.15 25.45 2.91
N ALA A 153 -8.12 26.21 3.41
CA ALA A 153 -7.86 27.41 4.21
C ALA A 153 -7.12 27.09 5.52
N LEU A 154 -7.49 26.00 6.19
CA LEU A 154 -6.78 25.49 7.36
C LEU A 154 -5.34 25.11 7.01
N HIS A 155 -5.13 24.39 5.91
CA HIS A 155 -3.82 23.97 5.46
C HIS A 155 -2.95 25.17 5.05
N LYS A 156 -3.53 26.23 4.47
CA LYS A 156 -2.81 27.48 4.17
C LYS A 156 -2.42 28.26 5.42
N LYS A 157 -3.24 28.21 6.46
CA LYS A 157 -2.96 28.85 7.76
C LYS A 157 -1.92 28.09 8.58
N CYS A 158 -1.98 26.77 8.59
CA CYS A 158 -1.24 25.89 9.50
C CYS A 158 -0.22 24.99 8.80
N GLY A 159 -0.05 25.07 7.47
CA GLY A 159 0.82 24.20 6.70
C GLY A 159 2.31 24.39 7.00
N PRO A 160 3.18 23.56 6.41
CA PRO A 160 4.62 23.63 6.60
C PRO A 160 5.19 25.05 6.48
N TYR A 161 6.16 25.37 7.35
CA TYR A 161 6.90 26.64 7.37
C TYR A 161 6.08 27.92 7.64
N THR A 162 4.78 27.81 7.93
CA THR A 162 3.98 28.94 8.41
C THR A 162 4.36 29.33 9.85
N ALA A 163 4.03 30.56 10.27
CA ALA A 163 4.31 31.02 11.62
C ALA A 163 3.68 30.14 12.71
N LEU A 164 2.45 29.66 12.47
CA LEU A 164 1.75 28.78 13.39
C LEU A 164 2.34 27.36 13.40
N TYR A 165 2.77 26.85 12.24
CA TYR A 165 3.51 25.58 12.15
C TYR A 165 4.80 25.64 12.97
N ASN A 166 5.61 26.69 12.78
CA ASN A 166 6.87 26.84 13.49
C ASN A 166 6.65 26.92 15.02
N LYS A 167 5.62 27.64 15.48
CA LYS A 167 5.25 27.66 16.90
C LYS A 167 4.91 26.25 17.43
N THR A 168 4.07 25.51 16.73
CA THR A 168 3.72 24.13 17.13
C THR A 168 4.88 23.15 17.03
N MET A 169 5.88 23.46 16.18
CA MET A 169 7.12 22.70 16.07
C MET A 169 8.06 22.95 17.25
N GLU A 170 8.15 24.19 17.74
CA GLU A 170 8.91 24.54 18.94
C GLU A 170 8.34 23.85 20.19
N ASP A 171 7.01 23.80 20.32
CA ASP A 171 6.32 23.05 21.39
C ASP A 171 6.66 21.55 21.32
N LEU A 172 6.64 20.96 20.11
CA LEU A 172 7.03 19.56 19.89
C LEU A 172 8.49 19.29 20.29
N LYS A 173 9.42 20.15 19.86
CA LYS A 173 10.86 20.03 20.16
C LYS A 173 11.17 20.23 21.64
N SER A 174 10.44 21.11 22.31
CA SER A 174 10.61 21.38 23.74
C SER A 174 9.91 20.37 24.64
N GLY A 175 9.14 19.43 24.07
CA GLY A 175 8.36 18.45 24.83
C GLY A 175 7.20 19.09 25.61
N ARG A 176 6.84 20.35 25.30
CA ARG A 176 5.82 21.10 26.03
C ARG A 176 4.45 20.87 25.42
N TYR A 177 3.50 20.51 26.26
CA TYR A 177 2.10 20.50 25.88
C TYR A 177 1.53 21.92 25.92
N SER A 178 0.97 22.37 24.81
CA SER A 178 0.18 23.59 24.74
C SER A 178 -1.26 23.25 24.39
N SER A 179 -2.17 23.40 25.36
CA SER A 179 -3.62 23.21 25.17
C SER A 179 -4.25 24.25 24.23
N THR A 180 -3.47 25.28 23.83
CA THR A 180 -3.93 26.45 23.07
C THR A 180 -3.35 26.50 21.66
N SER A 181 -2.83 25.39 21.14
CA SER A 181 -2.33 25.35 19.76
C SER A 181 -3.50 25.49 18.77
N ASP A 182 -3.55 26.61 18.05
CA ASP A 182 -4.55 26.87 16.98
C ASP A 182 -4.51 25.83 15.85
N CYS A 183 -3.42 25.09 15.73
CA CYS A 183 -3.19 24.10 14.68
C CYS A 183 -2.93 22.72 15.28
N LYS A 184 -3.59 21.71 14.71
CA LYS A 184 -3.43 20.30 15.05
C LYS A 184 -3.03 19.54 13.79
N TYR A 185 -2.22 18.50 13.94
CA TYR A 185 -1.60 17.80 12.83
C TYR A 185 -1.86 16.29 12.91
N LEU A 186 -1.91 15.69 11.72
CA LEU A 186 -1.86 14.26 11.50
C LEU A 186 -0.72 13.98 10.52
N VAL A 187 0.33 13.34 11.00
CA VAL A 187 1.45 12.88 10.17
C VAL A 187 1.16 11.46 9.72
N TRP A 188 1.04 11.24 8.42
CA TRP A 188 0.92 9.92 7.83
C TRP A 188 2.31 9.42 7.41
N ILE A 189 2.71 8.24 7.90
CA ILE A 189 4.00 7.61 7.58
C ILE A 189 3.87 6.77 6.30
N SER A 190 4.80 6.93 5.36
CA SER A 190 4.83 6.13 4.14
C SER A 190 5.24 4.68 4.47
N PHE A 191 4.26 3.78 4.43
CA PHE A 191 4.43 2.39 4.83
C PHE A 191 3.65 1.43 3.92
N SER A 192 4.21 0.24 3.66
CA SER A 192 3.62 -0.81 2.82
C SER A 192 3.61 -0.51 1.31
N GLY A 193 2.99 -1.40 0.52
CA GLY A 193 2.91 -1.28 -0.94
C GLY A 193 2.03 -0.11 -1.42
N LEU A 194 2.20 0.28 -2.69
CA LEU A 194 1.51 1.47 -3.27
C LEU A 194 -0.01 1.43 -3.10
N GLY A 195 -0.66 0.30 -3.33
CA GLY A 195 -2.11 0.15 -3.16
C GLY A 195 -2.57 0.45 -1.73
N ASN A 196 -1.85 -0.09 -0.74
CA ASN A 196 -2.12 0.18 0.67
C ASN A 196 -1.88 1.65 0.99
N ARG A 197 -0.79 2.24 0.50
CA ARG A 197 -0.47 3.66 0.71
C ARG A 197 -1.56 4.60 0.18
N ILE A 198 -2.07 4.37 -1.03
CA ILE A 198 -3.18 5.15 -1.60
C ILE A 198 -4.43 5.05 -0.71
N LEU A 199 -4.79 3.84 -0.30
CA LEU A 199 -6.00 3.60 0.50
C LEU A 199 -5.89 4.18 1.92
N THR A 200 -4.73 4.04 2.56
CA THR A 200 -4.50 4.51 3.91
C THR A 200 -4.33 6.02 3.98
N LEU A 201 -3.69 6.63 2.97
CA LEU A 201 -3.58 8.07 2.86
C LEU A 201 -4.96 8.73 2.66
N ALA A 202 -5.84 8.14 1.85
CA ALA A 202 -7.23 8.58 1.76
C ALA A 202 -8.00 8.44 3.08
N SER A 203 -7.73 7.37 3.83
CA SER A 203 -8.33 7.12 5.15
C SER A 203 -7.85 8.15 6.19
N ALA A 204 -6.55 8.43 6.20
CA ALA A 204 -5.93 9.45 7.04
C ALA A 204 -6.45 10.85 6.70
N PHE A 205 -6.62 11.18 5.42
CA PHE A 205 -7.20 12.45 5.00
C PHE A 205 -8.64 12.61 5.46
N LEU A 206 -9.48 11.57 5.35
CA LEU A 206 -10.84 11.63 5.89
C LEU A 206 -10.81 11.88 7.41
N TYR A 207 -9.95 11.17 8.13
CA TYR A 207 -9.79 11.38 9.57
C TYR A 207 -9.33 12.81 9.91
N ALA A 208 -8.42 13.37 9.12
CA ALA A 208 -7.98 14.77 9.25
C ALA A 208 -9.13 15.76 9.03
N LEU A 209 -10.00 15.52 8.04
CA LEU A 209 -11.22 16.31 7.80
C LEU A 209 -12.19 16.24 8.99
N LEU A 210 -12.35 15.06 9.59
CA LEU A 210 -13.28 14.85 10.71
C LEU A 210 -12.79 15.43 12.04
N THR A 211 -11.48 15.61 12.18
CA THR A 211 -10.84 16.06 13.43
C THR A 211 -10.23 17.46 13.34
N ASP A 212 -10.45 18.15 12.22
CA ASP A 212 -9.91 19.48 11.89
C ASP A 212 -8.39 19.54 12.08
N ARG A 213 -7.69 18.55 11.51
CA ARG A 213 -6.22 18.44 11.52
C ARG A 213 -5.66 18.71 10.15
N VAL A 214 -4.46 19.29 10.10
CA VAL A 214 -3.63 19.37 8.90
C VAL A 214 -2.99 18.00 8.67
N LEU A 215 -3.22 17.41 7.49
CA LEU A 215 -2.53 16.20 7.06
C LEU A 215 -1.13 16.56 6.54
N LEU A 216 -0.10 15.93 7.09
CA LEU A 216 1.27 15.99 6.59
C LEU A 216 1.69 14.59 6.15
N VAL A 217 2.24 14.48 4.94
CA VAL A 217 2.54 13.22 4.27
C VAL A 217 4.04 13.01 4.27
N ASP A 218 4.51 11.97 4.96
CA ASP A 218 5.89 11.51 4.82
C ASP A 218 6.16 11.19 3.34
N PRO A 219 7.11 11.90 2.68
CA PRO A 219 7.37 11.73 1.25
C PRO A 219 7.85 10.32 0.91
N GLY A 220 8.42 9.59 1.88
CA GLY A 220 9.02 8.29 1.64
C GLY A 220 10.04 8.34 0.49
N ILE A 221 9.97 7.35 -0.41
CA ILE A 221 10.87 7.25 -1.56
C ILE A 221 10.28 7.93 -2.80
N ASP A 222 8.97 7.89 -2.99
CA ASP A 222 8.33 8.07 -4.31
C ASP A 222 7.01 8.86 -4.30
N ILE A 223 6.47 9.28 -3.14
CA ILE A 223 5.21 10.06 -3.12
C ILE A 223 5.27 11.32 -4.01
N PRO A 224 6.30 12.19 -3.92
CA PRO A 224 6.39 13.37 -4.78
C PRO A 224 6.61 13.03 -6.27
N ASP A 225 7.17 11.86 -6.57
CA ASP A 225 7.37 11.40 -7.95
C ASP A 225 6.10 10.82 -8.56
N LEU A 226 5.21 10.29 -7.72
CA LEU A 226 3.96 9.65 -8.13
C LEU A 226 2.77 10.62 -8.18
N PHE A 227 2.66 11.54 -7.23
CA PHE A 227 1.50 12.40 -7.05
C PHE A 227 1.84 13.89 -7.02
N CYS A 228 0.99 14.70 -7.65
CA CYS A 228 1.03 16.15 -7.56
C CYS A 228 0.51 16.65 -6.19
N GLU A 229 0.86 17.90 -5.86
CA GLU A 229 0.30 18.60 -4.69
C GLU A 229 -1.23 18.71 -4.76
N PRO A 230 -2.00 18.23 -3.79
CA PRO A 230 -3.46 18.24 -3.86
C PRO A 230 -4.09 19.56 -3.39
N PHE A 231 -3.34 20.40 -2.66
CA PHE A 231 -3.84 21.64 -2.07
C PHE A 231 -3.19 22.86 -2.76
N PRO A 232 -3.94 23.93 -3.05
CA PRO A 232 -3.41 25.09 -3.79
C PRO A 232 -2.45 25.92 -2.92
N ASP A 233 -1.37 26.41 -3.53
CA ASP A 233 -0.33 27.28 -2.95
C ASP A 233 0.49 26.70 -1.78
N VAL A 234 0.27 25.44 -1.39
CA VAL A 234 0.87 24.83 -0.20
C VAL A 234 1.30 23.40 -0.47
N SER A 235 2.25 22.89 0.31
CA SER A 235 2.67 21.50 0.22
C SER A 235 2.06 20.66 1.34
N TRP A 236 1.52 19.50 0.98
CA TRP A 236 1.11 18.47 1.95
C TRP A 236 2.27 17.62 2.48
N LEU A 237 3.47 17.76 1.91
CA LEU A 237 4.61 16.93 2.26
C LEU A 237 5.15 17.34 3.63
N LEU A 238 5.52 16.34 4.41
CA LEU A 238 6.20 16.55 5.67
C LEU A 238 7.61 17.11 5.41
N PRO A 239 7.98 18.23 6.04
CA PRO A 239 9.33 18.77 5.96
C PRO A 239 10.42 17.76 6.33
N LEU A 240 11.52 17.76 5.58
CA LEU A 240 12.65 16.85 5.80
C LEU A 240 13.33 17.08 7.15
N ASP A 241 13.22 18.28 7.70
CA ASP A 241 13.75 18.69 9.01
C ASP A 241 12.80 18.37 10.18
N PHE A 242 11.72 17.61 9.94
CA PHE A 242 10.82 17.17 11.00
C PHE A 242 11.56 16.27 12.01
N PRO A 243 11.48 16.57 13.33
CA PRO A 243 12.38 16.00 14.33
C PRO A 243 12.19 14.50 14.60
N LEU A 244 11.04 13.93 14.22
CA LEU A 244 10.70 12.53 14.50
C LEU A 244 10.88 11.60 13.28
N THR A 245 11.25 12.13 12.11
CA THR A 245 11.34 11.34 10.86
C THR A 245 12.24 10.12 11.01
N ASN A 246 13.39 10.27 11.69
CA ASN A 246 14.32 9.17 11.93
C ASN A 246 13.74 8.04 12.82
N GLN A 247 12.70 8.32 13.60
CA GLN A 247 12.07 7.36 14.51
C GLN A 247 10.97 6.53 13.83
N PHE A 248 10.48 6.95 12.65
CA PHE A 248 9.34 6.31 11.97
C PHE A 248 9.56 4.82 11.66
N ILE A 249 10.81 4.45 11.34
CA ILE A 249 11.19 3.06 11.08
C ILE A 249 11.02 2.21 12.34
N GLY A 250 11.43 2.74 13.50
CA GLY A 250 11.40 2.04 14.78
C GLY A 250 10.01 1.97 15.43
N PHE A 251 9.09 2.86 15.06
CA PHE A 251 7.75 2.89 15.63
C PHE A 251 6.98 1.58 15.42
N ASN A 252 6.52 1.01 16.54
CA ASN A 252 5.78 -0.24 16.61
C ASN A 252 4.86 -0.25 17.85
N ARG A 253 4.04 -1.30 18.00
CA ARG A 253 3.07 -1.43 19.10
C ARG A 253 3.65 -1.31 20.52
N LYS A 254 4.95 -1.57 20.71
CA LYS A 254 5.65 -1.53 22.01
C LYS A 254 6.35 -0.20 22.28
N SER A 255 6.34 0.73 21.33
CA SER A 255 6.91 2.07 21.51
C SER A 255 6.23 2.76 22.71
N PRO A 256 6.97 3.45 23.58
CA PRO A 256 6.39 4.14 24.74
C PRO A 256 5.40 5.24 24.34
N GLU A 257 5.53 5.78 23.12
CA GLU A 257 4.63 6.79 22.54
C GLU A 257 3.40 6.18 21.85
N SER A 258 3.35 4.85 21.71
CA SER A 258 2.20 4.16 21.09
C SER A 258 0.97 4.31 21.97
N TYR A 259 -0.14 4.80 21.40
CA TYR A 259 -1.39 4.99 22.13
C TYR A 259 -1.88 3.71 22.79
N GLY A 260 -1.90 2.58 22.07
CA GLY A 260 -2.28 1.29 22.65
C GLY A 260 -1.34 0.83 23.77
N ASN A 261 -0.06 1.19 23.73
CA ASN A 261 0.90 0.88 24.80
C ASN A 261 0.71 1.79 26.02
N LEU A 262 0.39 3.07 25.80
CA LEU A 262 0.03 4.00 26.87
C LEU A 262 -1.22 3.54 27.62
N LEU A 263 -2.21 2.98 26.92
CA LEU A 263 -3.40 2.40 27.52
C LEU A 263 -3.13 1.11 28.31
N LYS A 264 -2.12 0.32 27.93
CA LYS A 264 -1.72 -0.87 28.69
C LYS A 264 -0.95 -0.54 29.95
N SER A 265 -0.04 0.43 29.85
CA SER A 265 0.88 0.79 30.93
C SER A 265 0.19 1.61 32.01
N ASN A 266 -0.78 2.45 31.65
CA ASN A 266 -1.58 3.23 32.58
C ASN A 266 -2.96 2.61 32.73
N SER A 267 -3.32 2.17 33.94
CA SER A 267 -4.73 1.99 34.27
C SER A 267 -5.45 3.31 33.98
N LEU A 268 -6.52 3.23 33.19
CA LEU A 268 -7.29 4.30 32.52
C LEU A 268 -7.55 5.59 33.33
N GLY A 269 -7.44 5.54 34.66
CA GLY A 269 -7.62 6.67 35.57
C GLY A 269 -6.47 7.69 35.65
N ASN A 270 -5.30 7.45 35.06
CA ASN A 270 -4.14 8.37 35.18
C ASN A 270 -3.86 9.24 33.93
N LEU A 271 -4.52 8.96 32.80
CA LEU A 271 -4.40 9.79 31.58
C LEU A 271 -5.16 11.12 31.69
N THR A 272 -6.10 11.23 32.63
CA THR A 272 -6.87 12.44 32.91
C THR A 272 -6.17 13.40 33.87
N GLY A 273 -5.17 12.92 34.63
CA GLY A 273 -4.40 13.71 35.60
C GLY A 273 -2.95 14.03 35.19
N SER A 274 -2.42 13.37 34.14
CA SER A 274 -1.09 13.65 33.60
C SER A 274 -1.17 14.67 32.46
N VAL A 275 -0.15 15.52 32.35
CA VAL A 275 -0.03 16.50 31.26
C VAL A 275 -0.03 15.74 29.93
N PRO A 276 -0.95 16.03 28.98
CA PRO A 276 -1.02 15.31 27.72
C PRO A 276 0.31 15.41 26.97
N GLN A 277 0.72 14.35 26.28
CA GLN A 277 1.95 14.37 25.51
C GLN A 277 1.83 15.32 24.30
N PRO A 278 2.93 15.95 23.84
CA PRO A 278 2.91 16.83 22.67
C PRO A 278 2.57 16.07 21.38
N TYR A 279 2.88 14.76 21.34
CA TYR A 279 2.49 13.87 20.26
C TYR A 279 2.10 12.48 20.78
N VAL A 280 1.41 11.70 19.94
CA VAL A 280 1.16 10.28 20.17
C VAL A 280 1.35 9.51 18.87
N TYR A 281 1.84 8.28 18.97
CA TYR A 281 1.93 7.35 17.85
C TYR A 281 0.71 6.43 17.80
N LEU A 282 0.09 6.36 16.62
CA LEU A 282 -1.06 5.52 16.31
C LEU A 282 -0.60 4.34 15.45
N HIS A 283 -0.60 3.15 16.06
CA HIS A 283 -0.27 1.92 15.40
C HIS A 283 -1.53 1.27 14.81
N LEU A 284 -1.83 1.56 13.54
CA LEU A 284 -2.99 1.04 12.81
C LEU A 284 -2.57 0.13 11.65
N VAL A 285 -1.46 -0.59 11.84
CA VAL A 285 -0.97 -1.64 10.94
C VAL A 285 -1.81 -2.90 11.15
N HIS A 286 -1.86 -3.82 10.19
CA HIS A 286 -2.63 -5.06 10.28
C HIS A 286 -2.33 -5.93 11.51
N ASP A 287 -1.17 -5.76 12.15
CA ASP A 287 -0.73 -6.49 13.34
C ASP A 287 -1.04 -5.80 14.68
N TYR A 288 -1.79 -4.69 14.64
CA TYR A 288 -2.35 -3.99 15.80
C TYR A 288 -3.19 -4.90 16.71
N ASP A 289 -3.25 -4.57 18.01
CA ASP A 289 -3.99 -5.33 19.01
C ASP A 289 -5.26 -4.63 19.53
N ASP A 290 -5.91 -5.23 20.52
CA ASP A 290 -7.20 -4.77 21.03
C ASP A 290 -7.11 -3.39 21.70
N HIS A 291 -5.95 -3.00 22.24
CA HIS A 291 -5.77 -1.66 22.79
C HIS A 291 -5.54 -0.63 21.68
N ASP A 292 -4.82 -0.98 20.61
CA ASP A 292 -4.68 -0.12 19.45
C ASP A 292 -6.04 0.14 18.77
N LYS A 293 -6.92 -0.89 18.73
CA LYS A 293 -8.30 -0.80 18.20
C LYS A 293 -9.19 0.20 18.95
N LEU A 294 -8.86 0.56 20.19
CA LEU A 294 -9.61 1.59 20.94
C LEU A 294 -9.55 2.96 20.26
N PHE A 295 -8.63 3.18 19.31
CA PHE A 295 -8.69 4.30 18.37
C PHE A 295 -10.10 4.48 17.75
N PHE A 296 -10.84 3.39 17.51
CA PHE A 296 -12.18 3.45 16.90
C PHE A 296 -13.31 3.67 17.91
N CYS A 297 -13.03 4.13 19.13
CA CYS A 297 -14.02 4.41 20.18
C CYS A 297 -14.17 5.92 20.43
N ASP A 298 -15.41 6.37 20.68
CA ASP A 298 -15.71 7.80 20.92
C ASP A 298 -14.95 8.38 22.14
N GLN A 299 -14.78 7.59 23.20
CA GLN A 299 -14.08 8.00 24.41
C GLN A 299 -12.61 8.31 24.12
N ASP A 300 -11.92 7.41 23.43
CA ASP A 300 -10.53 7.57 23.01
C ASP A 300 -10.35 8.69 22.00
N GLN A 301 -11.30 8.86 21.07
CA GLN A 301 -11.30 9.98 20.13
C GLN A 301 -11.34 11.33 20.85
N SER A 302 -12.12 11.46 21.93
CA SER A 302 -12.17 12.68 22.73
C SER A 302 -10.82 13.03 23.40
N TYR A 303 -10.02 12.02 23.75
CA TYR A 303 -8.67 12.20 24.25
C TYR A 303 -7.71 12.58 23.12
N LEU A 304 -7.73 11.83 22.02
CA LEU A 304 -6.88 12.08 20.84
C LEU A 304 -7.10 13.46 20.23
N GLN A 305 -8.31 14.02 20.28
CA GLN A 305 -8.62 15.38 19.81
C GLN A 305 -7.84 16.49 20.54
N LYS A 306 -7.37 16.24 21.78
CA LYS A 306 -6.62 17.20 22.61
C LYS A 306 -5.13 17.23 22.29
N ILE A 307 -4.62 16.18 21.63
CA ILE A 307 -3.19 16.03 21.32
C ILE A 307 -2.87 16.79 20.03
N PRO A 308 -1.88 17.72 20.01
CA PRO A 308 -1.56 18.50 18.83
C PRO A 308 -1.06 17.64 17.67
N TRP A 309 -0.14 16.71 17.91
CA TRP A 309 0.48 15.89 16.88
C TRP A 309 0.08 14.42 16.98
N LEU A 310 -0.58 13.89 15.94
CA LEU A 310 -0.81 12.46 15.80
C LEU A 310 0.10 11.91 14.72
N ILE A 311 0.84 10.85 15.01
CA ILE A 311 1.73 10.18 14.05
C ILE A 311 1.12 8.82 13.73
N MET A 312 0.76 8.58 12.48
CA MET A 312 -0.02 7.42 12.07
C MET A 312 0.77 6.53 11.11
N LYS A 313 0.87 5.24 11.45
CA LYS A 313 1.39 4.19 10.57
C LYS A 313 0.29 3.16 10.34
N THR A 314 -0.03 2.89 9.08
CA THR A 314 -1.14 2.01 8.71
C THR A 314 -0.99 1.47 7.30
N ASP A 315 -1.51 0.26 7.10
CA ASP A 315 -1.64 -0.41 5.81
C ASP A 315 -3.07 -0.91 5.55
N ASN A 316 -4.03 -0.44 6.35
CA ASN A 316 -5.44 -0.83 6.27
C ASN A 316 -6.34 0.31 5.79
N TYR A 317 -7.34 -0.03 4.98
CA TYR A 317 -8.41 0.89 4.62
C TYR A 317 -9.44 0.99 5.75
N PHE A 318 -9.26 1.94 6.67
CA PHE A 318 -10.04 2.01 7.92
C PHE A 318 -11.25 2.96 7.88
N ILE A 319 -11.56 3.58 6.73
CA ILE A 319 -12.77 4.42 6.57
C ILE A 319 -14.06 3.74 7.06
N PRO A 320 -14.33 2.43 6.79
CA PRO A 320 -15.56 1.80 7.25
C PRO A 320 -15.74 1.87 8.77
N SER A 321 -14.67 1.71 9.53
CA SER A 321 -14.71 1.77 11.00
C SER A 321 -14.93 3.19 11.51
N LEU A 322 -14.49 4.23 10.79
CA LEU A 322 -14.78 5.62 11.15
C LEU A 322 -16.29 5.93 11.10
N PHE A 323 -17.05 5.21 10.26
CA PHE A 323 -18.51 5.37 10.20
C PHE A 323 -19.23 4.77 11.41
N LEU A 324 -18.55 3.95 12.21
CA LEU A 324 -19.11 3.33 13.41
C LEU A 324 -18.86 4.15 14.68
N ILE A 325 -18.11 5.26 14.55
CA ILE A 325 -17.82 6.21 15.64
C ILE A 325 -18.98 7.22 15.69
N HIS A 326 -19.72 7.27 16.78
CA HIS A 326 -20.98 8.03 16.83
C HIS A 326 -20.77 9.54 16.70
N SER A 327 -19.68 10.07 17.28
CA SER A 327 -19.29 11.48 17.13
C SER A 327 -18.97 11.87 15.69
N PHE A 328 -18.57 10.91 14.84
CA PHE A 328 -18.29 11.16 13.43
C PHE A 328 -19.52 10.93 12.54
N GLU A 329 -20.44 10.05 12.94
CA GLU A 329 -21.69 9.78 12.23
C GLU A 329 -22.49 11.06 11.94
N GLN A 330 -22.51 12.00 12.90
CA GLN A 330 -23.21 13.28 12.80
C GLN A 330 -22.57 14.24 11.77
N SER A 331 -21.32 14.02 11.36
CA SER A 331 -20.70 14.84 10.33
C SER A 331 -21.39 14.57 8.99
N CYS A 332 -21.95 15.59 8.35
CA CYS A 332 -22.66 15.44 7.06
C CYS A 332 -21.73 14.96 5.92
N ILE A 333 -20.42 14.97 6.14
CA ILE A 333 -19.43 14.27 5.32
C ILE A 333 -19.66 12.75 5.36
N ILE A 334 -20.39 12.15 6.31
CA ILE A 334 -20.52 10.71 6.59
C ILE A 334 -21.89 10.08 6.19
N SER A 335 -22.83 10.82 5.60
CA SER A 335 -24.15 10.29 5.18
C SER A 335 -24.40 9.72 3.73
N SER A 336 -23.43 9.21 2.96
CA SER A 336 -23.62 8.69 1.58
C SER A 336 -22.55 7.68 1.13
N GLN A 337 -22.99 6.60 0.48
CA GLN A 337 -22.19 5.46 0.02
C GLN A 337 -21.08 5.80 -1.01
N ILE A 338 -21.05 7.02 -1.58
CA ILE A 338 -20.30 7.37 -2.80
C ILE A 338 -18.97 8.11 -2.54
N ARG A 339 -18.57 8.28 -1.27
CA ARG A 339 -17.44 9.14 -0.90
C ARG A 339 -16.04 8.64 -1.17
N LYS A 340 -15.86 7.32 -1.21
CA LYS A 340 -14.54 6.69 -1.41
C LYS A 340 -13.90 7.17 -2.71
N LEU A 341 -14.75 7.35 -3.73
CA LEU A 341 -14.37 7.82 -5.06
C LEU A 341 -14.01 9.31 -5.08
N PHE A 342 -14.63 10.15 -4.24
CA PHE A 342 -14.40 11.59 -4.24
C PHE A 342 -13.07 11.97 -3.59
N LEU A 343 -12.75 11.40 -2.42
CA LEU A 343 -11.48 11.69 -1.74
C LEU A 343 -10.29 11.23 -2.56
N GLY A 344 -10.36 10.03 -3.15
CA GLY A 344 -9.30 9.54 -4.03
C GLY A 344 -9.12 10.43 -5.28
N ARG A 345 -10.21 10.90 -5.89
CA ARG A 345 -10.16 11.80 -7.05
C ARG A 345 -9.68 13.22 -6.72
N TYR A 346 -9.83 13.64 -5.47
CA TYR A 346 -9.39 14.95 -4.98
C TYR A 346 -7.91 14.93 -4.61
N LEU A 347 -7.42 13.86 -3.97
CA LEU A 347 -6.02 13.76 -3.53
C LEU A 347 -5.06 13.30 -4.63
N PHE A 348 -5.43 12.26 -5.39
CA PHE A 348 -4.47 11.53 -6.20
C PHE A 348 -4.51 11.97 -7.65
N HIS A 349 -3.61 12.90 -7.97
CA HIS A 349 -3.33 13.33 -9.33
C HIS A 349 -1.94 12.85 -9.73
N PRO A 350 -1.81 11.94 -10.71
CA PRO A 350 -0.50 11.49 -11.17
C PRO A 350 0.36 12.65 -11.68
N THR A 351 1.66 12.62 -11.38
CA THR A 351 2.65 13.54 -11.97
C THR A 351 2.68 13.42 -13.50
N ASN A 352 3.26 14.40 -14.19
CA ASN A 352 3.33 14.39 -15.65
C ASN A 352 4.08 13.18 -16.21
N SER A 353 5.08 12.65 -15.49
CA SER A 353 5.81 11.42 -15.87
C SER A 353 4.88 10.20 -15.86
N VAL A 354 4.13 10.00 -14.78
CA VAL A 354 3.15 8.90 -14.64
C VAL A 354 1.98 9.10 -15.59
N TRP A 355 1.48 10.34 -15.73
CA TRP A 355 0.40 10.68 -16.64
C TRP A 355 0.74 10.38 -18.09
N GLY A 356 1.98 10.66 -18.51
CA GLY A 356 2.46 10.33 -19.84
C GLY A 356 2.44 8.82 -20.14
N LEU A 357 2.70 7.96 -19.15
CA LEU A 357 2.56 6.51 -19.32
C LEU A 357 1.08 6.14 -19.54
N ILE A 358 0.18 6.73 -18.76
CA ILE A 358 -1.27 6.45 -18.82
C ILE A 358 -1.85 6.91 -20.15
N SER A 359 -1.60 8.16 -20.56
CA SER A 359 -2.19 8.74 -21.77
C SER A 359 -1.71 8.03 -23.03
N ARG A 360 -0.39 7.80 -23.16
CA ARG A 360 0.18 7.11 -24.33
C ARG A 360 -0.34 5.68 -24.47
N TYR A 361 -0.40 4.93 -23.37
CA TYR A 361 -0.94 3.56 -23.41
C TYR A 361 -2.42 3.55 -23.81
N TYR A 362 -3.21 4.47 -23.24
CA TYR A 362 -4.61 4.57 -23.58
C TYR A 362 -4.82 4.94 -25.06
N GLU A 363 -4.11 5.95 -25.55
CA GLU A 363 -4.21 6.42 -26.94
C GLU A 363 -3.81 5.34 -27.93
N ALA A 364 -2.69 4.66 -27.69
CA ALA A 364 -2.17 3.63 -28.59
C ALA A 364 -3.03 2.36 -28.63
N TYR A 365 -3.54 1.90 -27.47
CA TYR A 365 -4.11 0.55 -27.35
C TYR A 365 -5.59 0.49 -26.99
N LEU A 366 -6.16 1.51 -26.34
CA LEU A 366 -7.50 1.44 -25.73
C LEU A 366 -8.51 2.45 -26.31
N SER A 367 -8.03 3.49 -26.98
CA SER A 367 -8.85 4.62 -27.44
C SER A 367 -9.91 4.21 -28.47
N LYS A 368 -9.52 3.37 -29.44
CA LYS A 368 -10.36 2.92 -30.57
C LYS A 368 -11.40 1.86 -30.22
N ALA A 369 -11.30 1.23 -29.04
CA ALA A 369 -12.22 0.16 -28.64
C ALA A 369 -13.57 0.72 -28.17
N ASP A 370 -14.67 0.18 -28.69
CA ASP A 370 -16.04 0.53 -28.29
C ASP A 370 -16.29 0.25 -26.81
N VAL A 371 -15.85 -0.92 -26.36
CA VAL A 371 -15.92 -1.39 -24.97
C VAL A 371 -14.52 -1.72 -24.48
N LYS A 372 -14.22 -1.30 -23.25
CA LYS A 372 -12.93 -1.55 -22.58
C LYS A 372 -13.20 -2.37 -21.33
N VAL A 373 -12.48 -3.48 -21.20
CA VAL A 373 -12.58 -4.39 -20.04
C VAL A 373 -11.25 -4.36 -19.31
N GLY A 374 -11.28 -4.09 -18.01
CA GLY A 374 -10.11 -4.20 -17.13
C GLY A 374 -10.17 -5.49 -16.33
N ILE A 375 -9.15 -6.33 -16.47
CA ILE A 375 -8.99 -7.56 -15.66
C ILE A 375 -7.74 -7.37 -14.80
N GLN A 376 -7.95 -7.09 -13.52
CA GLN A 376 -6.85 -6.95 -12.56
C GLN A 376 -6.56 -8.32 -11.93
N ILE A 377 -5.36 -8.85 -12.15
CA ILE A 377 -4.96 -10.19 -11.70
C ILE A 377 -3.91 -10.03 -10.60
N ARG A 378 -4.21 -10.56 -9.41
CA ARG A 378 -3.24 -10.69 -8.31
C ARG A 378 -3.42 -12.08 -7.69
N VAL A 379 -2.36 -12.87 -7.73
CA VAL A 379 -2.29 -14.18 -7.06
C VAL A 379 -1.42 -14.04 -5.82
N PHE A 380 -1.92 -14.49 -4.68
CA PHE A 380 -1.18 -14.58 -3.43
C PHE A 380 -0.73 -16.02 -3.23
N ASP A 381 0.42 -16.36 -3.81
CA ASP A 381 1.03 -17.68 -3.72
C ASP A 381 2.54 -17.53 -3.49
N THR A 382 3.14 -18.54 -2.88
CA THR A 382 4.59 -18.64 -2.71
C THR A 382 5.29 -19.13 -3.97
N GLU A 383 4.59 -19.86 -4.83
CA GLU A 383 5.11 -20.36 -6.09
C GLU A 383 5.03 -19.30 -7.20
N THR A 384 6.03 -19.30 -8.08
CA THR A 384 6.03 -18.45 -9.26
C THR A 384 5.15 -19.07 -10.34
N GLY A 385 4.00 -18.44 -10.61
CA GLY A 385 3.09 -18.83 -11.70
C GLY A 385 3.70 -18.64 -13.11
N PRO A 386 2.88 -18.67 -14.18
CA PRO A 386 1.41 -18.62 -14.20
C PRO A 386 0.75 -19.94 -13.80
N PHE A 387 -0.50 -19.85 -13.34
CA PHE A 387 -1.27 -21.01 -12.90
C PHE A 387 -2.44 -21.27 -13.85
N LYS A 388 -2.53 -22.50 -14.36
CA LYS A 388 -3.64 -22.91 -15.25
C LYS A 388 -5.01 -22.67 -14.61
N HIS A 389 -5.15 -23.01 -13.33
CA HIS A 389 -6.42 -22.81 -12.62
C HIS A 389 -6.84 -21.33 -12.53
N VAL A 390 -5.90 -20.39 -12.48
CA VAL A 390 -6.20 -18.94 -12.51
C VAL A 390 -6.66 -18.52 -13.90
N LEU A 391 -6.02 -19.03 -14.96
CA LEU A 391 -6.46 -18.77 -16.34
C LEU A 391 -7.88 -19.33 -16.58
N ASP A 392 -8.13 -20.57 -16.18
CA ASP A 392 -9.44 -21.22 -16.31
C ASP A 392 -10.52 -20.43 -15.54
N GLN A 393 -10.18 -19.91 -14.35
CA GLN A 393 -11.05 -19.04 -13.57
C GLN A 393 -11.36 -17.73 -14.30
N ILE A 394 -10.37 -17.08 -14.91
CA ILE A 394 -10.56 -15.82 -15.66
C ILE A 394 -11.48 -16.05 -16.86
N LEU A 395 -11.22 -17.10 -17.66
CA LEU A 395 -12.03 -17.42 -18.84
C LEU A 395 -13.46 -17.79 -18.44
N SER A 396 -13.61 -18.66 -17.44
CA SER A 396 -14.93 -19.07 -16.93
C SER A 396 -15.74 -17.88 -16.41
N CYS A 397 -15.12 -17.00 -15.61
CA CYS A 397 -15.77 -15.80 -15.09
C CYS A 397 -16.19 -14.84 -16.23
N THR A 398 -15.26 -14.49 -17.11
CA THR A 398 -15.51 -13.49 -18.16
C THR A 398 -16.51 -13.94 -19.20
N MET A 399 -16.51 -15.23 -19.59
CA MET A 399 -17.48 -15.77 -20.55
C MET A 399 -18.85 -15.98 -19.93
N LYS A 400 -18.91 -16.48 -18.69
CA LYS A 400 -20.18 -16.71 -17.98
C LYS A 400 -20.94 -15.41 -17.72
N GLU A 401 -20.23 -14.36 -17.35
CA GLU A 401 -20.82 -13.04 -17.07
C GLU A 401 -21.02 -12.21 -18.36
N GLY A 402 -20.71 -12.75 -19.54
CA GLY A 402 -20.85 -12.06 -20.82
C GLY A 402 -19.94 -10.84 -20.99
N ILE A 403 -18.84 -10.77 -20.23
CA ILE A 403 -17.83 -9.71 -20.33
C ILE A 403 -16.99 -9.91 -21.59
N LEU A 404 -16.62 -11.16 -21.87
CA LEU A 404 -15.93 -11.57 -23.08
C LEU A 404 -16.81 -12.58 -23.85
N PRO A 405 -16.74 -12.58 -25.20
CA PRO A 405 -17.50 -13.53 -26.00
C PRO A 405 -17.02 -14.96 -25.77
N GLN A 406 -17.94 -15.92 -25.92
CA GLN A 406 -17.58 -17.33 -25.98
C GLN A 406 -16.82 -17.62 -27.27
N ILE A 407 -15.80 -18.46 -27.17
CA ILE A 407 -15.02 -18.90 -28.34
C ILE A 407 -15.77 -20.08 -28.96
N ASN A 408 -16.29 -19.90 -30.18
CA ASN A 408 -16.86 -21.02 -30.94
C ASN A 408 -15.75 -21.65 -31.80
N GLU A 409 -15.30 -22.85 -31.45
CA GLU A 409 -14.24 -23.56 -32.17
C GLU A 409 -14.60 -23.86 -33.64
N GLN A 410 -15.90 -23.89 -33.97
CA GLN A 410 -16.38 -24.14 -35.34
C GLN A 410 -16.12 -22.96 -36.30
N ALA A 411 -16.02 -21.73 -35.80
CA ALA A 411 -15.80 -20.54 -36.63
C ALA A 411 -14.32 -20.34 -37.02
N ILE A 412 -13.39 -21.03 -36.36
CA ILE A 412 -11.95 -20.89 -36.59
C ILE A 412 -11.48 -21.73 -37.80
N ILE A 413 -12.27 -22.72 -38.22
CA ILE A 413 -11.89 -23.70 -39.24
C ILE A 413 -12.15 -23.20 -40.69
N ASN A 414 -13.06 -22.24 -40.91
CA ASN A 414 -13.35 -21.70 -42.25
C ASN A 414 -13.14 -20.18 -42.35
N PRO A 415 -11.89 -19.69 -42.51
CA PRO A 415 -11.64 -18.27 -42.81
C PRO A 415 -12.07 -17.84 -44.23
N TRP A 416 -12.46 -18.78 -45.10
CA TRP A 416 -12.62 -18.54 -46.54
C TRP A 416 -14.05 -18.69 -47.08
N GLU A 417 -15.05 -18.96 -46.24
CA GLU A 417 -16.45 -19.12 -46.70
C GLU A 417 -17.42 -18.08 -46.14
N ALA A 418 -16.92 -17.02 -45.48
CA ALA A 418 -17.77 -15.92 -45.03
C ALA A 418 -17.59 -14.67 -45.91
N GLU A 419 -17.81 -14.82 -47.22
CA GLU A 419 -18.31 -13.71 -48.03
C GLU A 419 -19.79 -13.54 -47.73
N ASP A 420 -20.09 -12.83 -46.64
CA ASP A 420 -21.31 -12.05 -46.50
C ASP A 420 -21.11 -11.10 -45.30
N CYS A 421 -20.58 -9.92 -45.60
CA CYS A 421 -20.52 -8.81 -44.66
C CYS A 421 -21.94 -8.32 -44.36
N ILE A 422 -22.54 -8.78 -43.26
CA ILE A 422 -23.72 -8.14 -42.67
C ILE A 422 -23.22 -7.21 -41.55
N CYS A 423 -23.45 -5.90 -41.73
CA CYS A 423 -23.17 -4.88 -40.72
C CYS A 423 -23.87 -5.20 -39.38
N PRO A 424 -23.18 -5.12 -38.23
CA PRO A 424 -23.77 -5.43 -36.94
C PRO A 424 -24.46 -4.20 -36.34
N ASP A 425 -25.56 -3.74 -36.94
CA ASP A 425 -26.42 -2.69 -36.32
C ASP A 425 -27.67 -3.26 -35.62
N ASP A 426 -27.99 -4.56 -35.78
CA ASP A 426 -29.31 -5.08 -35.35
C ASP A 426 -29.31 -6.05 -34.15
N VAL A 427 -28.15 -6.44 -33.60
CA VAL A 427 -28.14 -7.44 -32.50
C VAL A 427 -28.18 -6.80 -31.10
N PHE A 428 -27.76 -5.55 -30.93
CA PHE A 428 -27.66 -4.94 -29.60
C PHE A 428 -28.93 -4.21 -29.11
N LYS A 429 -29.98 -4.08 -29.94
CA LYS A 429 -31.21 -3.36 -29.57
C LYS A 429 -32.31 -4.20 -28.91
N ARG A 430 -32.13 -5.51 -28.70
CA ARG A 430 -33.22 -6.38 -28.22
C ARG A 430 -33.19 -6.85 -26.77
N ARG A 431 -32.32 -6.32 -25.92
CA ARG A 431 -32.39 -6.56 -24.47
C ARG A 431 -32.05 -5.30 -23.68
N LEU A 432 -32.98 -4.37 -23.65
CA LEU A 432 -33.13 -3.35 -22.61
C LEU A 432 -34.56 -2.79 -22.72
N LEU A 433 -35.53 -3.62 -22.30
CA LEU A 433 -36.81 -3.22 -21.74
C LEU A 433 -37.02 -4.04 -20.47
#